data_AF-A0A7Z7FES9-F1
#
_entry.id   AF-A0A7Z7FES9-F1
#
_cell.length_a   1.000
_cell.length_b   1.000
_cell.length_c   1.000
_cell.angle_alpha   90.00
_cell.angle_beta   90.00
_cell.angle_gamma   90.00
#
_symmetry.space_group_name_H-M   'P 1'
#
loop_
_entity.id
_entity.type
_entity.pdbx_description
1 polymer ?
#
loop_
_entity_poly.entity_id
_entity_poly.type
_entity_poly.pdbx_seq_one_letter_code
_entity_poly.pdbx_strand_id
1 'polypeptide(L)'
;MKKLIILALALAICTGLADASLTHTGRIYDETASGLAPNPINLLPGSSVILSYHAEKLTSSAMGLTTPYGYDILDVTGGGSVNDINITFTHNFTPTTYPEYDDVGVITLKLDSNAPVGAVYEVKIYTGTSSATCYASASRDVCAVPEFPTIALPIAAILGLAFIFTRRE
;
A
#
# COMPACT_ATOMS: atom_id res chain seq x y z
N MET A 1 20.98 -49.29 -24.56
CA MET A 1 19.54 -49.13 -24.24
C MET A 1 19.28 -48.33 -22.94
N LYS A 2 20.19 -47.44 -22.50
CA LYS A 2 20.00 -46.59 -21.29
C LYS A 2 19.69 -45.11 -21.61
N LYS A 3 19.76 -44.71 -22.89
CA LYS A 3 19.56 -43.32 -23.33
C LYS A 3 18.12 -42.99 -23.77
N LEU A 4 17.24 -43.99 -23.89
CA LEU A 4 15.83 -43.81 -24.29
C LEU A 4 14.89 -43.60 -23.10
N ILE A 5 15.30 -43.95 -21.87
CA ILE A 5 14.46 -43.81 -20.66
C ILE A 5 14.48 -42.37 -20.12
N ILE A 6 15.55 -41.62 -20.36
CA ILE A 6 15.67 -40.23 -19.89
C ILE A 6 14.77 -39.28 -20.70
N LEU A 7 14.46 -39.62 -21.96
CA LEU A 7 13.61 -38.77 -22.81
C LEU A 7 12.11 -38.91 -22.51
N ALA A 8 11.67 -40.03 -21.94
CA ALA A 8 10.28 -40.23 -21.53
C ALA A 8 9.95 -39.59 -20.17
N LEU A 9 10.96 -39.34 -19.32
CA LEU A 9 10.77 -38.68 -18.02
C LEU A 9 10.82 -37.15 -18.10
N ALA A 10 11.39 -36.59 -19.17
CA ALA A 10 11.41 -35.15 -19.41
C ALA A 10 10.10 -34.61 -20.03
N LEU A 11 9.24 -35.49 -20.58
CA LEU A 11 7.98 -35.10 -21.22
C LEU A 11 6.77 -35.14 -20.28
N ALA A 12 6.94 -35.59 -19.04
CA ALA A 12 5.87 -35.72 -18.04
C ALA A 12 5.79 -34.56 -17.04
N ILE A 13 6.68 -33.56 -17.11
CA ILE A 13 6.71 -32.41 -16.19
C ILE A 13 6.08 -31.15 -16.81
N CYS A 14 5.80 -31.15 -18.12
CA CYS A 14 4.98 -30.12 -18.76
C CYS A 14 3.51 -30.56 -18.86
N THR A 15 2.90 -30.99 -17.75
CA THR A 15 1.45 -30.82 -17.63
C THR A 15 1.25 -29.35 -17.30
N GLY A 16 0.96 -28.58 -18.35
CA GLY A 16 0.70 -27.16 -18.24
C GLY A 16 -0.22 -26.89 -17.06
N LEU A 17 0.28 -26.12 -16.10
CA LEU A 17 -0.55 -25.10 -15.50
C LEU A 17 -1.03 -24.30 -16.71
N ALA A 18 -2.23 -24.63 -17.21
CA ALA A 18 -2.94 -23.73 -18.07
C ALA A 18 -2.98 -22.43 -17.27
N ASP A 19 -2.31 -21.40 -17.75
CA ASP A 19 -2.54 -20.03 -17.30
C ASP A 19 -4.02 -19.76 -17.61
N ALA A 20 -4.89 -20.15 -16.68
CA ALA A 20 -6.24 -19.70 -16.63
C ALA A 20 -6.12 -18.21 -16.32
N SER A 21 -6.02 -17.42 -17.39
CA SER A 21 -5.89 -15.97 -17.34
C SER A 21 -7.09 -15.43 -16.57
N LEU A 22 -6.85 -15.14 -15.29
CA LEU A 22 -7.78 -14.41 -14.44
C LEU A 22 -7.86 -12.99 -14.96
N THR A 23 -8.92 -12.73 -15.72
CA THR A 23 -9.24 -11.40 -16.20
C THR A 23 -10.21 -10.77 -15.19
N HIS A 24 -9.74 -9.72 -14.52
CA HIS A 24 -10.51 -8.88 -13.62
C HIS A 24 -9.90 -7.48 -13.60
N THR A 25 -10.57 -6.54 -12.95
CA THR A 25 -9.99 -5.21 -12.67
C THR A 25 -9.59 -5.19 -11.20
N GLY A 26 -8.30 -4.96 -10.93
CA GLY A 26 -7.77 -4.88 -9.57
C GLY A 26 -7.83 -3.46 -9.02
N ARG A 27 -8.16 -3.33 -7.73
CA ARG A 27 -8.11 -2.09 -6.96
C ARG A 27 -7.53 -2.34 -5.58
N ILE A 28 -6.92 -1.31 -4.99
CA ILE A 28 -6.35 -1.37 -3.65
C ILE A 28 -7.27 -0.66 -2.67
N TYR A 29 -7.71 -1.39 -1.65
CA TYR A 29 -8.65 -0.92 -0.64
C TYR A 29 -7.95 -0.78 0.72
N ASP A 30 -8.61 -0.10 1.67
CA ASP A 30 -8.18 -0.05 3.06
C ASP A 30 -8.08 -1.44 3.71
N GLU A 31 -7.57 -1.51 4.94
CA GLU A 31 -7.35 -2.78 5.66
C GLU A 31 -8.62 -3.63 5.87
N THR A 32 -9.80 -3.01 5.80
CA THR A 32 -11.11 -3.63 6.03
C THR A 32 -11.92 -3.87 4.76
N ALA A 33 -11.38 -3.47 3.60
CA ALA A 33 -12.09 -3.39 2.33
C ALA A 33 -13.36 -2.52 2.37
N SER A 34 -13.40 -1.49 3.23
CA SER A 34 -14.58 -0.61 3.33
C SER A 34 -14.61 0.48 2.26
N GLY A 35 -13.45 0.77 1.65
CA GLY A 35 -13.30 1.68 0.53
C GLY A 35 -11.90 1.68 -0.07
N LEU A 36 -11.72 2.53 -1.08
CA LEU A 36 -10.43 2.70 -1.76
C LEU A 36 -9.34 3.19 -0.78
N ALA A 37 -8.16 2.60 -0.88
CA ALA A 37 -7.00 3.05 -0.13
C ALA A 37 -6.64 4.50 -0.51
N PRO A 38 -6.07 5.29 0.41
CA PRO A 38 -5.49 6.60 0.09
C PRO A 38 -4.48 6.49 -1.06
N ASN A 39 -4.48 7.46 -1.95
CA ASN A 39 -3.53 7.52 -3.05
C ASN A 39 -3.06 8.97 -3.27
N PRO A 40 -1.86 9.36 -2.79
CA PRO A 40 -0.80 8.51 -2.26
C PRO A 40 -1.06 8.02 -0.82
N ILE A 41 -0.46 6.86 -0.49
CA ILE A 41 -0.34 6.33 0.86
C ILE A 41 0.85 7.01 1.53
N ASN A 42 0.59 7.80 2.57
CA ASN A 42 1.64 8.48 3.33
C ASN A 42 2.14 7.57 4.47
N LEU A 43 3.42 7.21 4.45
CA LEU A 43 4.05 6.36 5.44
C LEU A 43 5.26 7.05 6.06
N LEU A 44 5.38 6.97 7.38
CA LEU A 44 6.62 7.37 8.05
C LEU A 44 7.68 6.29 7.81
N PRO A 45 8.98 6.64 7.66
CA PRO A 45 10.05 5.65 7.58
C PRO A 45 9.98 4.63 8.73
N GLY A 46 10.10 3.35 8.42
CA GLY A 46 9.98 2.23 9.36
C GLY A 46 8.54 1.78 9.66
N SER A 47 7.53 2.52 9.19
CA SER A 47 6.12 2.16 9.39
C SER A 47 5.59 1.21 8.31
N SER A 48 4.48 0.55 8.62
CA SER A 48 3.77 -0.32 7.70
C SER A 48 2.27 -0.02 7.68
N VAL A 49 1.63 -0.34 6.57
CA VAL A 49 0.17 -0.30 6.41
C VAL A 49 -0.32 -1.65 5.88
N ILE A 50 -1.50 -2.05 6.31
CA ILE A 50 -2.21 -3.21 5.81
C ILE A 50 -3.26 -2.72 4.80
N LEU A 51 -3.33 -3.37 3.66
CA LEU A 51 -4.22 -3.04 2.54
C LEU A 51 -4.94 -4.30 2.06
N SER A 52 -6.07 -4.09 1.40
CA SER A 52 -6.86 -5.16 0.79
C SER A 52 -6.79 -5.10 -0.73
N TYR A 53 -6.97 -6.24 -1.38
CA TYR A 53 -7.10 -6.31 -2.84
C TYR A 53 -8.56 -6.51 -3.21
N HIS A 54 -9.12 -5.59 -3.98
CA HIS A 54 -10.48 -5.70 -4.50
C HIS A 54 -10.43 -6.08 -5.99
N ALA A 55 -11.09 -7.18 -6.34
CA ALA A 55 -11.21 -7.65 -7.71
C ALA A 55 -12.63 -7.40 -8.23
N GLU A 56 -12.76 -6.59 -9.27
CA GLU A 56 -14.01 -6.32 -9.98
C GLU A 56 -14.07 -7.09 -11.30
N LYS A 57 -15.29 -7.37 -11.78
CA LYS A 57 -15.52 -8.02 -13.09
C LYS A 57 -14.81 -9.37 -13.20
N LEU A 58 -14.74 -10.12 -12.10
CA LEU A 58 -14.31 -11.52 -12.14
C LEU A 58 -15.19 -12.29 -13.11
N THR A 59 -14.62 -13.33 -13.72
CA THR A 59 -15.38 -14.31 -14.50
C THR A 59 -15.77 -15.49 -13.59
N SER A 60 -16.88 -16.18 -13.87
CA SER A 60 -17.26 -17.35 -13.05
C SER A 60 -16.21 -18.47 -13.09
N SER A 61 -15.39 -18.54 -14.14
CA SER A 61 -14.24 -19.45 -14.25
C SER A 61 -13.08 -19.12 -13.31
N ALA A 62 -13.06 -17.91 -12.72
CA ALA A 62 -12.04 -17.49 -11.76
C ALA A 62 -12.24 -18.07 -10.35
N MET A 63 -13.45 -18.55 -10.06
CA MET A 63 -13.87 -18.94 -8.72
C MET A 63 -13.08 -20.16 -8.23
N GLY A 64 -12.45 -20.02 -7.06
CA GLY A 64 -11.63 -21.06 -6.45
C GLY A 64 -10.29 -21.31 -7.16
N LEU A 65 -9.96 -20.56 -8.21
CA LEU A 65 -8.64 -20.63 -8.82
C LEU A 65 -7.64 -19.83 -7.98
N THR A 66 -6.57 -20.50 -7.54
CA THR A 66 -5.51 -19.87 -6.78
C THR A 66 -4.42 -19.33 -7.70
N THR A 67 -4.08 -18.05 -7.56
CA THR A 67 -2.96 -17.42 -8.27
C THR A 67 -2.06 -16.66 -7.30
N PRO A 68 -0.74 -16.68 -7.49
CA PRO A 68 0.17 -15.92 -6.65
C PRO A 68 -0.02 -14.43 -6.88
N TYR A 69 0.15 -13.66 -5.81
CA TYR A 69 0.35 -12.23 -5.93
C TYR A 69 1.79 -11.94 -6.38
N GLY A 70 1.95 -10.85 -7.12
CA GLY A 70 3.24 -10.24 -7.38
C GLY A 70 3.13 -8.72 -7.33
N TYR A 71 4.29 -8.07 -7.37
CA TYR A 71 4.37 -6.62 -7.38
C TYR A 71 5.56 -6.11 -8.18
N ASP A 72 5.46 -4.87 -8.65
CA ASP A 72 6.54 -4.09 -9.22
C ASP A 72 6.63 -2.76 -8.46
N ILE A 73 7.85 -2.26 -8.27
CA ILE A 73 8.13 -0.98 -7.59
C ILE A 73 8.97 -0.11 -8.48
N LEU A 74 8.60 1.16 -8.58
CA LEU A 74 9.36 2.18 -9.29
C LEU A 74 9.61 3.36 -8.33
N ASP A 75 10.87 3.77 -8.19
CA ASP A 75 11.21 5.06 -7.59
C ASP A 75 10.85 6.18 -8.58
N VAL A 76 10.02 7.12 -8.14
CA VAL A 76 9.51 8.21 -8.96
C VAL A 76 10.29 9.49 -8.69
N THR A 77 10.43 9.88 -7.43
CA THR A 77 11.12 11.12 -7.00
C THR A 77 11.59 11.03 -5.55
N GLY A 78 12.48 11.95 -5.13
CA GLY A 78 12.91 12.08 -3.73
C GLY A 78 14.12 11.22 -3.35
N GLY A 79 14.74 10.56 -4.32
CA GLY A 79 16.02 9.85 -4.16
C GLY A 79 15.90 8.53 -3.42
N GLY A 80 14.72 7.93 -3.40
CA GLY A 80 14.48 6.62 -2.81
C GLY A 80 15.12 5.49 -3.61
N SER A 81 15.02 4.28 -3.07
CA SER A 81 15.39 3.03 -3.71
C SER A 81 14.21 2.09 -3.70
N VAL A 82 14.03 1.28 -4.74
CA VAL A 82 13.00 0.23 -4.76
C VAL A 82 13.14 -0.76 -3.59
N ASN A 83 14.35 -0.88 -3.02
CA ASN A 83 14.62 -1.71 -1.85
C ASN A 83 14.13 -1.09 -0.53
N ASP A 84 13.73 0.19 -0.54
CA ASP A 84 13.17 0.85 0.65
C ASP A 84 11.73 0.40 0.93
N ILE A 85 11.07 -0.25 -0.04
CA ILE A 85 9.71 -0.75 0.11
C ILE A 85 9.76 -2.27 0.18
N ASN A 86 9.14 -2.83 1.21
CA ASN A 86 8.92 -4.26 1.33
C ASN A 86 7.42 -4.56 1.29
N ILE A 87 7.01 -5.45 0.38
CA ILE A 87 5.63 -5.86 0.21
C ILE A 87 5.55 -7.36 0.48
N THR A 88 4.69 -7.75 1.41
CA THR A 88 4.41 -9.16 1.69
C THR A 88 2.93 -9.44 1.56
N PHE A 89 2.60 -10.66 1.13
CA PHE A 89 1.22 -11.14 1.03
C PHE A 89 0.99 -12.28 2.03
N THR A 90 -0.17 -12.27 2.69
CA THR A 90 -0.51 -13.30 3.68
C THR A 90 -0.79 -14.66 3.04
N HIS A 91 -1.39 -14.66 1.85
CA HIS A 91 -1.75 -15.85 1.08
C HIS A 91 -1.89 -15.51 -0.42
N ASN A 92 -2.12 -16.54 -1.25
CA ASN A 92 -2.37 -16.40 -2.68
C ASN A 92 -3.82 -16.01 -2.97
N PHE A 93 -4.05 -15.19 -4.00
CA PHE A 93 -5.38 -14.78 -4.44
C PHE A 93 -6.23 -15.98 -4.83
N THR A 94 -7.36 -16.17 -4.15
CA THR A 94 -8.32 -17.25 -4.42
C THR A 94 -9.76 -16.73 -4.27
N PRO A 95 -10.39 -16.25 -5.36
CA PRO A 95 -11.74 -15.68 -5.30
C PRO A 95 -12.78 -16.67 -4.78
N THR A 96 -13.54 -16.24 -3.77
CA THR A 96 -14.65 -17.03 -3.20
C THR A 96 -16.03 -16.43 -3.49
N THR A 97 -16.08 -15.21 -4.01
CA THR A 97 -17.31 -14.51 -4.42
C THR A 97 -17.20 -13.95 -5.84
N TYR A 98 -18.36 -13.71 -6.47
CA TYR A 98 -18.52 -13.20 -7.83
C TYR A 98 -19.70 -12.23 -7.89
N PRO A 99 -19.69 -11.17 -8.73
CA PRO A 99 -18.66 -10.79 -9.70
C PRO A 99 -17.48 -10.02 -9.11
N GLU A 100 -17.53 -9.79 -7.80
CA GLU A 100 -16.54 -9.05 -7.04
C GLU A 100 -16.03 -9.91 -5.89
N TYR A 101 -14.78 -9.67 -5.50
CA TYR A 101 -14.15 -10.35 -4.38
C TYR A 101 -13.18 -9.40 -3.66
N ASP A 102 -13.35 -9.32 -2.35
CA ASP A 102 -12.46 -8.61 -1.45
C ASP A 102 -11.52 -9.58 -0.77
N ASP A 103 -10.23 -9.43 -1.04
CA ASP A 103 -9.17 -10.14 -0.32
C ASP A 103 -8.66 -9.23 0.81
N VAL A 104 -9.35 -9.29 1.94
CA VAL A 104 -9.24 -8.35 3.05
C VAL A 104 -7.90 -8.52 3.78
N GLY A 105 -7.16 -7.42 3.95
CA GLY A 105 -5.93 -7.36 4.73
C GLY A 105 -4.79 -8.23 4.20
N VAL A 106 -4.80 -8.59 2.92
CA VAL A 106 -3.83 -9.52 2.34
C VAL A 106 -2.47 -8.88 2.05
N ILE A 107 -2.41 -7.55 1.87
CA ILE A 107 -1.20 -6.83 1.47
C ILE A 107 -0.63 -6.11 2.69
N THR A 108 0.64 -6.37 3.02
CA THR A 108 1.40 -5.54 3.96
C THR A 108 2.45 -4.77 3.19
N LEU A 109 2.36 -3.44 3.21
CA LEU A 109 3.35 -2.54 2.62
C LEU A 109 4.12 -1.88 3.76
N LYS A 110 5.44 -2.07 3.77
CA LYS A 110 6.35 -1.50 4.77
C LYS A 110 7.39 -0.62 4.09
N LEU A 111 7.60 0.56 4.68
CA LEU A 111 8.68 1.46 4.30
C LEU A 111 9.87 1.23 5.24
N ASP A 112 11.09 1.12 4.68
CA ASP A 112 12.32 0.96 5.45
C ASP A 112 12.57 2.18 6.34
N SER A 113 13.24 1.98 7.47
CA SER A 113 13.58 3.07 8.39
C SER A 113 14.58 4.07 7.81
N ASN A 114 15.36 3.67 6.81
CA ASN A 114 16.35 4.50 6.14
C ASN A 114 15.81 5.14 4.85
N ALA A 115 14.54 4.90 4.51
CA ALA A 115 13.93 5.47 3.33
C ALA A 115 14.03 7.01 3.35
N PRO A 116 14.53 7.64 2.27
CA PRO A 116 14.65 9.08 2.21
C PRO A 116 13.30 9.76 2.39
N VAL A 117 13.28 10.75 3.27
CA VAL A 117 12.11 11.59 3.48
C VAL A 117 11.72 12.31 2.18
N GLY A 118 10.44 12.26 1.83
CA GLY A 118 9.92 12.84 0.60
C GLY A 118 10.10 11.95 -0.64
N ALA A 119 10.64 10.73 -0.48
CA ALA A 119 10.62 9.75 -1.54
C ALA A 119 9.18 9.37 -1.93
N VAL A 120 8.96 9.17 -3.23
CA VAL A 120 7.68 8.75 -3.79
C VAL A 120 7.92 7.53 -4.66
N TYR A 121 7.18 6.47 -4.38
CA TYR A 121 7.26 5.19 -5.05
C TYR A 121 5.93 4.89 -5.74
N GLU A 122 5.98 4.39 -6.97
CA GLU A 122 4.85 3.74 -7.61
C GLU A 122 4.91 2.25 -7.31
N VAL A 123 3.81 1.71 -6.77
CA VAL A 123 3.67 0.31 -6.42
C VAL A 123 2.55 -0.29 -7.27
N LYS A 124 2.88 -1.30 -8.05
CA LYS A 124 1.93 -2.08 -8.84
C LYS A 124 1.78 -3.45 -8.23
N ILE A 125 0.55 -3.88 -7.96
CA ILE A 125 0.22 -5.21 -7.41
C ILE A 125 -0.57 -5.97 -8.46
N TYR A 126 -0.20 -7.21 -8.73
CA TYR A 126 -0.85 -8.03 -9.75
C TYR A 126 -1.15 -9.44 -9.27
N THR A 127 -2.17 -10.03 -9.88
CA THR A 127 -2.57 -11.44 -9.75
C THR A 127 -2.97 -11.92 -11.14
N GLY A 128 -2.31 -12.99 -11.61
CA GLY A 128 -2.47 -13.45 -12.99
C GLY A 128 -2.10 -12.35 -14.00
N THR A 129 -3.04 -12.00 -14.88
CA THR A 129 -2.85 -10.97 -15.93
C THR A 129 -3.39 -9.60 -15.53
N SER A 130 -3.98 -9.47 -14.35
CA SER A 130 -4.65 -8.27 -13.87
C SER A 130 -3.78 -7.52 -12.86
N SER A 131 -3.80 -6.19 -12.89
CA SER A 131 -2.95 -5.35 -12.04
C SER A 131 -3.70 -4.14 -11.47
N ALA A 132 -3.27 -3.68 -10.31
CA ALA A 132 -3.73 -2.49 -9.60
C ALA A 132 -2.51 -1.63 -9.24
N THR A 133 -2.62 -0.30 -9.32
CA THR A 133 -1.52 0.62 -9.02
C THR A 133 -1.89 1.51 -7.84
N CYS A 134 -0.95 1.71 -6.91
CA CYS A 134 -1.01 2.73 -5.86
C CYS A 134 0.33 3.47 -5.75
N TYR A 135 0.31 4.68 -5.19
CA TYR A 135 1.53 5.44 -4.89
C TYR A 135 1.80 5.40 -3.39
N ALA A 136 3.04 5.14 -2.99
CA ALA A 136 3.50 5.24 -1.61
C ALA A 136 4.45 6.44 -1.48
N SER A 137 4.31 7.22 -0.41
CA SER A 137 5.17 8.37 -0.14
C SER A 137 5.74 8.34 1.27
N ALA A 138 7.04 8.62 1.39
CA ALA A 138 7.74 8.78 2.65
C ALA A 138 7.41 10.15 3.26
N SER A 139 6.52 10.17 4.26
CA SER A 139 6.12 11.38 4.98
C SER A 139 7.09 11.72 6.11
N ARG A 140 7.15 13.00 6.47
CA ARG A 140 7.78 13.44 7.73
C ARG A 140 6.77 13.44 8.85
N ASP A 141 7.27 13.17 10.05
CA ASP A 141 6.61 13.62 11.26
C ASP A 141 6.92 15.12 11.45
N VAL A 142 5.91 15.98 11.39
CA VAL A 142 6.04 17.42 11.70
C VAL A 142 5.50 17.65 13.11
N CYS A 143 6.05 16.94 14.09
CA CYS A 143 5.71 17.15 15.49
C CYS A 143 6.61 18.24 16.09
N ALA A 144 6.27 19.50 15.84
CA ALA A 144 6.53 20.63 16.73
C ALA A 144 6.03 21.93 16.08
N VAL A 145 4.83 22.37 16.44
CA VAL A 145 4.61 23.81 16.60
C VAL A 145 5.17 24.13 17.98
N PRO A 146 6.27 24.89 18.10
CA PRO A 146 6.68 25.40 19.40
C PRO A 146 5.55 26.33 19.84
N GLU A 147 4.74 25.89 20.79
CA GLU A 147 3.82 26.80 21.47
C GLU A 147 4.69 27.83 22.16
N PHE A 148 4.75 29.05 21.60
CA PHE A 148 5.46 30.14 22.24
C PHE A 148 4.70 30.53 23.51
N PRO A 149 5.20 30.25 24.73
CA PRO A 149 4.53 30.64 25.97
C PRO A 149 4.54 32.17 26.16
N THR A 150 5.30 32.87 25.33
CA THR A 150 5.71 34.27 25.50
C THR A 150 4.72 35.29 24.94
N ILE A 151 3.68 34.88 24.19
CA ILE A 151 2.65 35.83 23.70
C ILE A 151 1.53 36.06 24.73
N ALA A 152 1.34 35.16 25.69
CA ALA A 152 0.29 35.31 26.71
C ALA A 152 0.60 36.43 27.73
N LEU A 153 1.87 36.59 28.13
CA LEU A 153 2.26 37.55 29.17
C LEU A 153 2.13 39.03 28.73
N PRO A 154 2.57 39.45 27.52
CA PRO A 154 2.42 40.83 27.07
C PRO A 154 0.96 41.21 26.83
N ILE A 155 0.14 40.28 26.30
CA ILE A 155 -1.29 40.54 26.03
C ILE A 155 -2.06 40.69 27.34
N ALA A 156 -1.81 39.84 28.35
CA ALA A 156 -2.42 39.99 29.67
C ALA A 156 -2.04 41.31 30.35
N ALA A 157 -0.79 41.76 30.20
CA ALA A 157 -0.34 43.04 30.73
C ALA A 157 -1.02 44.24 30.05
N ILE A 158 -1.19 44.22 28.72
CA ILE A 158 -1.85 45.28 27.97
C ILE A 158 -3.35 45.36 28.30
N LEU A 159 -4.03 44.21 28.36
CA LEU A 159 -5.45 44.15 28.74
C LEU A 159 -5.66 44.57 30.20
N GLY A 160 -4.75 44.17 31.10
CA GLY A 160 -4.74 44.60 32.49
C GLY A 160 -4.57 46.11 32.64
N LEU A 161 -3.65 46.72 31.88
CA LEU A 161 -3.49 48.18 31.85
C LEU A 161 -4.76 48.87 31.33
N ALA A 162 -5.34 48.39 30.22
CA ALA A 162 -6.53 49.01 29.63
C ALA A 162 -7.73 49.04 30.60
N PHE A 163 -7.92 48.00 31.40
CA PHE A 163 -8.96 47.95 32.43
C PHE A 163 -8.73 48.91 33.61
N ILE A 164 -7.47 49.18 33.96
CA ILE A 164 -7.13 50.11 35.04
C ILE A 164 -7.35 51.57 34.60
N PHE A 165 -7.03 51.90 33.35
CA PHE A 165 -7.12 53.28 32.85
C PHE A 165 -8.53 53.68 32.39
N THR A 166 -9.40 52.73 32.02
CA THR A 166 -10.80 53.03 31.63
C THR A 166 -11.76 53.26 32.80
N ARG A 167 -11.34 53.00 34.05
CA ARG A 167 -12.15 53.26 35.26
C ARG A 167 -11.88 54.61 35.93
N ARG A 168 -11.07 55.49 35.34
CA ARG A 168 -10.70 56.80 35.91
C ARG A 168 -11.34 58.01 35.24
N GLU A 169 -12.36 57.80 34.40
CA GLU A 169 -13.26 58.88 33.95
C GLU A 169 -14.58 58.86 34.73
#